data_AF-A0A951Z7Q4-F1
#
_entry.id   AF-A0A951Z7Q4-F1
#
_cell.length_a   1.000
_cell.length_b   1.000
_cell.length_c   1.000
_cell.angle_alpha   90.00
_cell.angle_beta   90.00
_cell.angle_gamma   90.00
#
_symmetry.space_group_name_H-M   'P 1'
#
loop_
_entity.id
_entity.type
_entity.pdbx_description
1 polymer ?
#
loop_
_entity_poly.entity_id
_entity_poly.type
_entity_poly.pdbx_seq_one_letter_code
_entity_poly.pdbx_strand_id
1 'polypeptide(L)' 'MGERSKIEWTHHTFNPWWGCVKVSEACKNCYAEAWAKR' A
#
# COMPACT_ATOMS: atom_id res chain seq x y z
N MET A 1 -5.33 1.90 5.26
CA MET A 1 -5.15 3.09 4.37
C MET A 1 -5.85 4.25 5.04
N GLY A 2 -5.32 5.48 4.97
CA GLY A 2 -5.82 6.60 5.80
C GLY A 2 -7.26 7.00 5.45
N GLU A 3 -8.18 6.92 6.42
CA GLU A 3 -9.58 7.34 6.27
C GLU A 3 -9.74 8.86 6.26
N ARG A 4 -8.82 9.61 6.88
CA ARG A 4 -8.90 11.07 7.05
C ARG A 4 -7.71 11.74 6.38
N SER A 5 -7.98 12.39 5.25
CA SER A 5 -7.02 13.24 4.53
C SER A 5 -7.10 14.68 5.04
N LYS A 6 -5.98 15.41 5.00
CA LYS A 6 -5.94 16.88 5.24
C LYS A 6 -6.36 17.69 4.02
N ILE A 7 -6.49 17.04 2.87
CA ILE A 7 -6.89 17.66 1.60
C ILE A 7 -8.40 17.48 1.47
N GLU A 8 -9.12 18.60 1.51
CA GLU A 8 -10.59 18.64 1.63
C GLU A 8 -11.36 17.98 0.49
N TRP A 9 -10.76 17.91 -0.70
CA TRP A 9 -11.40 17.36 -1.90
C TRP A 9 -11.08 15.88 -2.16
N THR A 10 -10.26 15.23 -1.33
CA THR A 10 -9.94 13.79 -1.50
C THR A 10 -10.83 12.90 -0.64
N HIS A 11 -11.24 11.76 -1.21
CA HIS A 11 -12.08 10.77 -0.55
C HIS A 11 -11.27 9.51 -0.26
N HIS A 12 -11.59 8.83 0.84
CA HIS A 12 -10.98 7.53 1.12
C HIS A 12 -11.65 6.46 0.26
N THR A 13 -10.85 5.54 -0.26
CA THR A 13 -11.32 4.33 -0.92
C THR A 13 -10.60 3.14 -0.32
N PHE A 14 -11.33 2.06 -0.08
CA PHE A 14 -10.73 0.82 0.38
C PHE A 14 -10.12 0.06 -0.79
N ASN A 15 -8.83 -0.27 -0.68
CA ASN A 15 -8.16 -1.21 -1.57
C ASN A 15 -7.98 -2.56 -0.85
N PRO A 16 -8.69 -3.63 -1.27
CA PRO A 16 -8.55 -4.95 -0.67
C PRO A 16 -7.27 -5.68 -1.09
N TRP A 17 -6.44 -5.07 -1.94
CA TRP A 17 -5.20 -5.66 -2.41
C TRP A 17 -4.01 -5.19 -1.58
N TRP A 18 -3.34 -6.14 -0.93
CA TRP A 18 -2.03 -5.95 -0.30
C TRP A 18 -1.04 -6.93 -0.93
N GLY A 19 0.26 -6.61 -0.81
CA GLY A 19 1.35 -7.50 -1.21
C GLY A 19 1.44 -7.81 -2.71
N CYS A 20 2.57 -8.38 -3.10
CA CYS A 20 2.81 -8.83 -4.46
C CYS A 20 3.93 -9.89 -4.49
N VAL A 21 4.00 -10.66 -5.57
CA VAL A 21 5.13 -11.55 -5.83
C VAL A 21 6.33 -10.72 -6.31
N LYS A 22 7.52 -10.96 -5.73
CA LYS A 22 8.75 -10.28 -6.13
C LYS A 22 9.20 -10.80 -7.50
N VAL A 23 9.09 -9.96 -8.52
CA VAL A 23 9.48 -10.30 -9.90
C VAL A 23 10.77 -9.60 -10.35
N SER A 24 11.25 -8.61 -9.61
CA SER A 24 12.41 -7.79 -9.97
C SER A 24 13.21 -7.35 -8.75
N GLU A 25 14.49 -7.00 -8.94
CA GLU A 25 15.34 -6.42 -7.90
C GLU A 25 14.82 -5.09 -7.34
N ALA A 26 14.00 -4.36 -8.11
CA ALA A 26 13.34 -3.15 -7.66
C ALA A 26 12.39 -3.39 -6.47
N CYS A 27 11.97 -4.63 -6.23
CA CYS A 27 11.10 -4.98 -5.12
C CYS A 27 11.82 -5.00 -3.75
N LYS A 28 13.15 -4.82 -3.69
CA LYS A 28 13.94 -4.93 -2.44
C LYS A 28 13.49 -3.99 -1.31
N ASN A 29 12.92 -2.83 -1.63
CA ASN A 29 12.51 -1.80 -0.64
C ASN A 29 11.01 -1.48 -0.72
N CYS A 30 10.17 -2.45 -1.09
CA CYS A 30 8.73 -2.22 -1.23
C CYS A 30 8.05 -2.03 0.14
N TYR A 31 7.36 -0.89 0.34
CA TYR A 31 6.65 -0.61 1.59
C TYR A 31 5.58 -1.67 1.94
N ALA A 32 5.00 -2.31 0.92
CA ALA A 32 3.97 -3.34 1.08
C ALA A 32 4.54 -4.67 1.60
N GLU A 33 5.85 -4.89 1.51
CA GLU A 33 6.49 -6.13 1.98
C GLU A 33 6.37 -6.30 3.51
N ALA A 34 6.45 -5.20 4.27
CA ALA A 34 6.33 -5.24 5.72
C ALA A 34 4.94 -5.68 6.18
N TRP A 35 3.90 -5.40 5.38
CA TRP A 35 2.53 -5.80 5.68
C TRP A 35 2.19 -7.18 5.14
N ALA A 36 2.81 -7.62 4.04
CA ALA A 36 2.63 -8.95 3.47
C ALA A 36 3.28 -10.08 4.28
N LYS A 37 4.18 -9.77 5.22
CA LYS A 37 4.84 -10.74 6.12
C LYS A 37 4.02 -11.14 7.35
N ARG A 38 2.83 -10.56 7.55
CA ARG A 38 1.94 -10.79 8.70
C ARG A 38 0.85 -11.79 8.33
#